data_AF-A0A6M1PSV2-F1
#
_entry.id   AF-A0A6M1PSV2-F1
#
_cell.length_a   1.000
_cell.length_b   1.000
_cell.length_c   1.000
_cell.angle_alpha   90.00
_cell.angle_beta   90.00
_cell.angle_gamma   90.00
#
_symmetry.space_group_name_H-M   'P 1'
#
loop_
_entity.id
_entity.type
_entity.pdbx_description
1 polymer ?
#
loop_
_entity_poly.entity_id
_entity_poly.type
_entity_poly.pdbx_seq_one_letter_code
_entity_poly.pdbx_strand_id
1 'polypeptide(L)'
;MEQDFGLYMKRLRESKGLTLSQLAVAAGISGSQISRIENGLRGVPKPATLRRLAEAMNVSYEELMERAGYLQEYEQMAEAIPEWATSRDKRDFKKMLEDDGELMFDGIPLNKEDRQRIKDVLTGLFWEAKQMNKRKPTSKPDKSDD
;
A
#
# COMPACT_ATOMS: atom_id res chain seq x y z
N MET A 1 -14.33 -12.60 -7.33
CA MET A 1 -13.22 -11.88 -6.68
C MET A 1 -13.70 -11.06 -5.48
N GLU A 2 -14.71 -10.18 -5.58
CA GLU A 2 -15.17 -9.36 -4.44
C GLU A 2 -15.78 -10.16 -3.27
N GLN A 3 -16.57 -11.20 -3.56
CA GLN A 3 -17.15 -12.06 -2.52
C GLN A 3 -16.09 -12.85 -1.74
N ASP A 4 -14.94 -13.15 -2.36
CA ASP A 4 -13.87 -13.92 -1.72
C ASP A 4 -13.16 -13.09 -0.65
N PHE A 5 -12.90 -11.81 -0.93
CA PHE A 5 -12.32 -10.88 0.04
C PHE A 5 -13.25 -10.66 1.24
N GLY A 6 -14.54 -10.42 1.00
CA GLY A 6 -15.53 -10.22 2.08
C GLY A 6 -15.62 -11.42 3.03
N LEU A 7 -15.73 -12.63 2.46
CA LEU A 7 -15.75 -13.88 3.23
C LEU A 7 -14.45 -14.11 4.00
N TYR A 8 -13.30 -13.84 3.38
CA TYR A 8 -12.01 -13.91 4.05
C TYR A 8 -11.95 -12.93 5.23
N MET A 9 -12.36 -11.68 5.06
CA MET A 9 -12.34 -10.69 6.14
C MET A 9 -13.24 -11.11 7.31
N LYS A 10 -14.42 -11.67 7.01
CA LYS A 10 -15.33 -12.21 8.03
C LYS A 10 -14.67 -13.32 8.84
N ARG A 11 -14.06 -14.30 8.17
CA ARG A 11 -13.33 -15.40 8.82
C ARG A 11 -12.16 -14.90 9.65
N LEU A 12 -11.42 -13.93 9.14
CA LEU A 12 -10.30 -13.33 9.86
C LEU A 12 -10.78 -12.64 11.13
N ARG A 13 -11.82 -11.80 11.05
CA ARG A 13 -12.43 -11.15 12.21
C ARG A 13 -12.87 -12.17 13.27
N GLU A 14 -13.56 -13.23 12.84
CA GLU A 14 -14.03 -14.30 13.72
C GLU A 14 -12.87 -15.09 14.37
N SER A 15 -11.80 -15.37 13.62
CA SER A 15 -10.60 -16.03 14.15
C SER A 15 -9.86 -15.19 15.21
N LYS A 16 -9.99 -13.87 15.15
CA LYS A 16 -9.45 -12.93 16.13
C LYS A 16 -10.40 -12.73 17.33
N GLY A 17 -11.55 -13.42 17.35
CA GLY A 17 -12.57 -13.29 18.40
C GLY A 17 -13.25 -11.92 18.44
N LEU A 18 -13.20 -11.16 17.34
CA LEU A 18 -13.73 -9.80 17.28
C LEU A 18 -15.20 -9.80 16.84
N THR A 19 -16.04 -9.09 17.57
CA THR A 19 -17.38 -8.72 17.09
C THR A 19 -17.28 -7.63 16.02
N LEU A 20 -18.35 -7.47 15.21
CA LEU A 20 -18.46 -6.37 14.25
C LEU A 20 -18.26 -5.00 14.91
N SER A 21 -18.81 -4.81 16.12
CA SER A 21 -18.70 -3.55 16.85
C SER A 21 -17.27 -3.29 17.34
N GLN A 22 -16.59 -4.33 17.84
CA GLN A 22 -15.19 -4.21 18.27
C GLN A 22 -14.27 -3.87 17.09
N LEU A 23 -14.44 -4.54 15.95
CA LEU A 23 -13.67 -4.21 14.75
C LEU A 23 -13.98 -2.80 14.24
N ALA A 24 -15.25 -2.40 14.27
CA ALA A 24 -15.68 -1.05 13.91
C ALA A 24 -14.98 0.04 14.73
N VAL A 25 -14.97 -0.14 16.05
CA VAL A 25 -14.31 0.79 16.97
C VAL A 25 -12.80 0.80 16.75
N ALA A 26 -12.16 -0.37 16.69
CA ALA A 26 -10.72 -0.50 16.52
C ALA A 26 -10.22 0.07 15.17
N ALA A 27 -10.95 -0.20 14.09
CA ALA A 27 -10.62 0.35 12.77
C ALA A 27 -11.07 1.80 12.61
N GLY A 28 -11.94 2.31 13.49
CA GLY A 28 -12.62 3.61 13.39
C GLY A 28 -13.46 3.76 12.11
N ILE A 29 -14.21 2.70 11.79
CA ILE A 29 -15.09 2.58 10.63
C ILE A 29 -16.47 2.14 11.14
N SER A 30 -17.58 2.52 10.49
CA SER A 30 -18.90 2.09 10.97
C SER A 30 -19.13 0.58 10.79
N GLY A 31 -19.79 -0.06 11.75
CA GLY A 31 -20.12 -1.49 11.68
C GLY A 31 -20.98 -1.84 10.46
N SER A 32 -21.81 -0.91 9.98
CA SER A 32 -22.55 -1.06 8.71
C SER A 32 -21.62 -1.16 7.51
N GLN A 33 -20.52 -0.40 7.48
CA GLN A 33 -19.55 -0.50 6.39
C GLN A 33 -18.82 -1.85 6.43
N ILE A 34 -18.39 -2.31 7.60
CA ILE A 34 -17.73 -3.62 7.75
C ILE A 34 -18.69 -4.73 7.33
N SER A 35 -19.94 -4.72 7.81
CA SER A 35 -20.96 -5.69 7.43
C SER A 35 -21.19 -5.73 5.92
N ARG A 36 -21.25 -4.57 5.25
CA ARG A 36 -21.38 -4.55 3.78
C ARG A 36 -20.17 -5.15 3.07
N ILE A 37 -18.95 -4.94 3.58
CA ILE A 37 -17.75 -5.54 2.98
C ILE A 37 -17.76 -7.06 3.21
N GLU A 38 -18.02 -7.51 4.44
CA GLU A 38 -18.06 -8.94 4.77
C GLU A 38 -19.10 -9.73 3.97
N ASN A 39 -20.22 -9.10 3.61
CA ASN A 39 -21.27 -9.69 2.79
C ASN A 39 -21.08 -9.46 1.28
N GLY A 40 -19.97 -8.84 0.86
CA GLY A 40 -19.71 -8.53 -0.56
C GLY A 40 -20.69 -7.51 -1.18
N LEU A 41 -21.48 -6.81 -0.36
CA LEU A 41 -22.38 -5.73 -0.78
C LEU A 41 -21.62 -4.41 -1.01
N ARG A 42 -20.35 -4.40 -0.64
CA ARG A 42 -19.39 -3.35 -0.94
C ARG A 42 -18.17 -4.04 -1.52
N GLY A 43 -17.72 -3.57 -2.68
CA GLY A 43 -16.49 -4.04 -3.30
C GLY A 43 -15.27 -3.79 -2.43
N VAL A 44 -14.10 -4.12 -2.98
CA VAL A 44 -12.82 -4.06 -2.27
C VAL A 44 -12.59 -2.68 -1.62
N PRO A 45 -12.28 -2.61 -0.30
CA PRO A 45 -12.02 -1.34 0.35
C PRO A 45 -10.77 -0.65 -0.17
N LYS A 46 -10.76 0.69 -0.13
CA LYS A 46 -9.58 1.48 -0.52
C LYS A 46 -8.36 1.12 0.34
N PRO A 47 -7.12 1.29 -0.17
CA PRO A 47 -5.87 1.03 0.56
C PRO A 47 -5.83 1.63 1.99
N ALA A 48 -6.27 2.87 2.15
CA ALA A 48 -6.33 3.51 3.47
C ALA A 48 -7.29 2.80 4.45
N THR A 49 -8.41 2.28 3.96
CA THR A 49 -9.35 1.48 4.76
C THR A 49 -8.75 0.12 5.12
N LEU A 50 -8.07 -0.53 4.17
CA LEU A 50 -7.38 -1.79 4.43
C LEU A 50 -6.29 -1.65 5.50
N ARG A 51 -5.54 -0.55 5.51
CA ARG A 51 -4.53 -0.27 6.55
C ARG A 51 -5.13 -0.25 7.95
N ARG A 52 -6.23 0.48 8.12
CA ARG A 52 -6.94 0.57 9.41
C ARG A 52 -7.51 -0.77 9.86
N LEU A 53 -8.03 -1.56 8.90
CA LEU A 53 -8.51 -2.92 9.18
C LEU A 53 -7.36 -3.88 9.55
N ALA A 54 -6.20 -3.76 8.89
CA ALA A 54 -5.01 -4.56 9.17
C ALA A 54 -4.50 -4.29 10.59
N GLU A 55 -4.38 -3.02 10.96
CA GLU A 55 -4.00 -2.57 12.30
C GLU A 55 -4.99 -3.09 13.35
N ALA A 56 -6.29 -2.95 13.10
CA ALA A 56 -7.34 -3.39 14.03
C ALA A 56 -7.41 -4.92 14.23
N MET A 57 -7.11 -5.71 13.19
CA MET A 57 -7.09 -7.17 13.26
C MET A 57 -5.69 -7.75 13.58
N ASN A 58 -4.69 -6.87 13.74
CA ASN A 58 -3.29 -7.22 13.93
C ASN A 58 -2.81 -8.25 12.88
N VAL A 59 -2.92 -7.87 11.61
CA VAL A 59 -2.43 -8.62 10.45
C VAL A 59 -1.56 -7.72 9.57
N SER A 60 -0.78 -8.32 8.67
CA SER A 60 -0.01 -7.54 7.71
C SER A 60 -0.94 -6.76 6.78
N TYR A 61 -0.57 -5.51 6.52
CA TYR A 61 -1.22 -4.69 5.52
C TYR A 61 -1.03 -5.26 4.11
N GLU A 62 0.15 -5.83 3.81
CA GLU A 62 0.43 -6.49 2.53
C GLU A 62 -0.53 -7.67 2.30
N GLU A 63 -0.77 -8.49 3.34
CA GLU A 63 -1.69 -9.64 3.25
C GLU A 63 -3.12 -9.19 2.86
N LEU A 64 -3.63 -8.13 3.51
CA LEU A 64 -4.96 -7.61 3.15
C LEU A 64 -4.99 -7.03 1.73
N MET A 65 -3.90 -6.39 1.28
CA MET A 65 -3.80 -5.88 -0.10
C MET A 65 -3.74 -6.99 -1.15
N GLU A 66 -3.02 -8.07 -0.87
CA GLU A 66 -2.95 -9.26 -1.72
C GLU A 66 -4.34 -9.88 -1.89
N ARG A 67 -5.02 -10.15 -0.77
CA ARG A 67 -6.37 -10.72 -0.75
C ARG A 67 -7.41 -9.81 -1.39
N ALA A 68 -7.17 -8.51 -1.35
CA ALA A 68 -7.97 -7.49 -2.01
C ALA A 68 -7.71 -7.40 -3.53
N GLY A 69 -6.69 -8.10 -4.05
CA GLY A 69 -6.32 -8.08 -5.47
C GLY A 69 -5.39 -6.93 -5.86
N TYR A 70 -4.99 -6.07 -4.93
CA TYR A 70 -4.13 -4.90 -5.23
C TYR A 70 -2.68 -5.28 -5.58
N LEU A 71 -2.18 -6.42 -5.10
CA LEU A 71 -0.81 -6.84 -5.38
C LEU A 71 -0.66 -7.69 -6.65
N GLN A 72 -1.74 -8.36 -7.10
CA GLN A 72 -1.75 -9.07 -8.40
C GLN A 72 -1.62 -8.09 -9.57
N GLU A 73 -2.19 -6.89 -9.46
CA GLU A 73 -2.02 -5.83 -10.46
C GLU A 73 -0.58 -5.28 -10.50
N TYR A 74 0.14 -5.32 -9.37
CA TYR A 74 1.54 -4.89 -9.31
C TYR A 74 2.48 -5.91 -9.95
N GLU A 75 2.26 -7.22 -9.74
CA GLU A 75 3.02 -8.29 -10.40
C GLU A 75 2.72 -8.35 -11.91
N GLN A 76 1.47 -8.15 -12.32
CA GLN A 76 1.11 -8.08 -13.75
C GLN A 76 1.65 -6.81 -14.44
N MET A 77 1.82 -5.69 -13.73
CA MET A 77 2.59 -4.54 -14.22
C MET A 77 4.10 -4.79 -14.21
N ALA A 78 4.62 -5.63 -13.31
CA ALA A 78 6.03 -5.99 -13.24
C ALA A 78 6.44 -7.02 -14.32
N GLU A 79 5.49 -7.82 -14.82
CA GLU A 79 5.68 -8.77 -15.92
C GLU A 79 5.52 -8.14 -17.31
N ALA A 80 4.98 -6.92 -17.42
CA ALA A 80 4.99 -6.13 -18.64
C ALA A 80 6.29 -5.34 -18.82
N ILE A 81 7.44 -6.02 -18.73
CA ILE A 81 8.72 -5.48 -19.21
C ILE A 81 8.90 -5.98 -20.65
N PRO A 82 8.72 -5.14 -21.68
CA PRO A 82 8.87 -5.57 -23.07
C PRO A 82 10.31 -6.04 -23.35
N GLU A 83 10.51 -7.02 -24.23
CA GLU A 83 11.84 -7.60 -24.52
C GLU A 83 12.89 -6.62 -25.06
N TRP A 84 12.49 -5.42 -25.51
CA TRP A 84 13.43 -4.36 -25.91
C TRP A 84 14.00 -3.56 -24.72
N ALA A 85 13.46 -3.74 -23.51
CA ALA A 85 13.91 -3.04 -22.31
C ALA A 85 15.24 -3.62 -21.82
N THR A 86 16.33 -2.93 -22.15
CA THR A 86 17.64 -3.16 -21.50
C THR A 86 17.73 -2.33 -20.22
N SER A 87 18.77 -2.53 -19.40
CA SER A 87 18.98 -1.89 -18.10
C SER A 87 18.99 -0.34 -18.09
N ARG A 88 18.82 0.32 -19.25
CA ARG A 88 18.69 1.77 -19.42
C ARG A 88 17.24 2.30 -19.51
N ASP A 89 16.22 1.44 -19.55
CA ASP A 89 14.81 1.86 -19.80
C ASP A 89 13.90 1.87 -18.55
N LYS A 90 14.48 1.96 -17.35
CA LYS A 90 13.74 2.51 -16.19
C LYS A 90 13.60 4.01 -16.43
N ARG A 91 12.43 4.50 -16.83
CA ARG A 91 12.18 5.96 -16.85
C ARG A 91 12.20 6.46 -15.42
N ASP A 92 13.37 6.89 -14.99
CA ASP A 92 13.61 7.54 -13.71
C ASP A 92 12.73 8.80 -13.66
N PHE A 93 11.78 8.84 -12.73
CA PHE A 93 10.88 10.00 -12.57
C PHE A 93 11.68 11.30 -12.36
N LYS A 94 12.90 11.18 -11.80
CA LYS A 94 13.86 12.27 -11.74
C LYS A 94 14.26 12.79 -13.12
N LYS A 95 14.52 11.90 -14.09
CA LYS A 95 14.84 12.29 -15.48
C LYS A 95 13.66 12.93 -16.18
N MET A 96 12.42 12.53 -15.88
CA MET A 96 11.23 13.22 -16.42
C MET A 96 11.13 14.64 -15.87
N LEU A 97 11.39 14.86 -14.57
CA LEU A 97 11.40 16.21 -13.99
C LEU A 97 12.57 17.07 -14.48
N GLU A 98 13.66 16.45 -14.93
CA GLU A 98 14.85 17.10 -15.48
C GLU A 98 14.76 17.36 -17.00
N ASP A 99 13.78 16.76 -17.69
CA ASP A 99 13.57 16.95 -19.12
C ASP A 99 12.90 18.31 -19.41
N ASP A 100 13.24 18.91 -20.55
CA ASP A 100 12.74 20.23 -20.98
C ASP A 100 11.35 20.16 -21.62
N GLY A 101 10.74 18.98 -21.72
CA GLY A 101 9.39 18.78 -22.26
C GLY A 101 8.28 19.42 -21.41
N GLU A 102 7.11 19.64 -22.02
CA GLU A 102 5.93 20.11 -21.28
C GLU A 102 5.39 19.00 -20.37
N LEU A 103 5.34 19.29 -19.07
CA LEU A 103 4.77 18.41 -18.06
C LEU A 103 3.53 19.06 -17.49
N MET A 104 2.47 18.27 -17.31
CA MET A 104 1.24 18.71 -16.67
C MET A 104 1.00 17.87 -15.43
N PHE A 105 0.48 18.51 -14.39
CA PHE A 105 -0.01 17.85 -13.18
C PHE A 105 -1.45 18.28 -12.96
N ASP A 106 -2.37 17.32 -12.97
CA ASP A 106 -3.82 17.57 -12.88
C ASP A 106 -4.34 18.57 -13.94
N GLY A 107 -3.80 18.49 -15.16
CA GLY A 107 -4.13 19.39 -16.27
C GLY A 107 -3.52 20.78 -16.18
N ILE A 108 -2.71 21.08 -15.17
CA ILE A 108 -2.00 22.35 -15.01
C ILE A 108 -0.53 22.18 -15.45
N PRO A 109 0.00 23.04 -16.34
CA PRO A 109 1.39 22.95 -16.76
C PRO A 109 2.34 23.26 -15.60
N LEU A 110 3.35 22.42 -15.42
CA LEU A 110 4.39 22.57 -14.41
C LEU A 110 5.54 23.41 -14.96
N ASN A 111 5.82 24.53 -14.27
CA ASN A 111 7.00 25.34 -14.53
C ASN A 111 8.28 24.70 -13.92
N LYS A 112 9.45 25.29 -14.21
CA LYS A 112 10.76 24.76 -13.76
C LYS A 112 10.91 24.74 -12.23
N GLU A 113 10.33 25.71 -11.54
CA GLU A 113 10.39 25.81 -10.07
C GLU A 113 9.57 24.70 -9.42
N ASP A 114 8.35 24.44 -9.90
CA ASP A 114 7.49 23.39 -9.38
C ASP A 114 8.07 21.99 -9.65
N ARG A 115 8.70 21.79 -10.82
CA ARG A 115 9.44 20.55 -11.11
C ARG A 115 10.56 20.31 -10.09
N GLN A 116 11.32 21.36 -9.76
CA GLN A 116 12.40 21.27 -8.78
C GLN A 116 11.87 20.97 -7.37
N ARG A 117 10.77 21.60 -6.94
CA ARG A 117 10.13 21.31 -5.65
C ARG A 117 9.66 19.86 -5.55
N ILE A 118 9.05 19.33 -6.61
CA ILE A 118 8.62 17.92 -6.67
C ILE A 118 9.85 17.01 -6.55
N LYS A 119 10.92 17.31 -7.27
CA LYS A 119 12.19 16.57 -7.21
C LYS A 119 12.78 16.57 -5.80
N ASP A 120 12.75 17.70 -5.10
CA ASP A 120 13.29 17.83 -3.75
C ASP A 120 12.47 17.02 -2.72
N VAL A 121 11.13 17.09 -2.82
CA VAL A 121 10.22 16.29 -1.97
C VAL A 121 10.47 14.79 -2.18
N LEU A 122 10.52 14.34 -3.44
CA LEU A 122 10.78 12.93 -3.75
C LEU A 122 12.15 12.47 -3.28
N THR A 123 13.16 13.33 -3.41
CA THR A 123 14.51 13.04 -2.91
C THR A 123 14.48 12.90 -1.38
N GLY A 124 13.81 13.81 -0.67
CA GLY A 124 13.63 13.75 0.79
C GLY A 124 12.98 12.45 1.25
N LEU A 125 11.83 12.10 0.66
CA LEU A 125 11.10 10.86 0.96
C LEU A 125 11.97 9.61 0.73
N PHE A 126 12.79 9.61 -0.31
CA PHE A 126 13.70 8.50 -0.60
C PHE A 126 14.78 8.35 0.49
N TRP A 127 15.35 9.46 0.96
CA TRP A 127 16.33 9.43 2.06
C TRP A 127 15.71 9.02 3.38
N GLU A 128 14.49 9.47 3.68
CA GLU A 128 13.73 9.02 4.85
C GLU A 128 13.50 7.51 4.82
N ALA A 129 13.03 6.97 3.70
CA ALA A 129 12.84 5.53 3.52
C ALA A 129 14.17 4.75 3.68
N LYS A 130 15.26 5.26 3.10
CA LYS A 130 16.59 4.65 3.21
C LYS A 130 17.14 4.70 4.64
N GLN A 131 16.86 5.75 5.40
CA GLN A 131 17.24 5.84 6.82
C GLN A 131 16.39 4.91 7.70
N MET A 132 15.09 4.76 7.43
CA MET A 132 14.23 3.83 8.17
C MET A 132 14.67 2.38 8.04
N ASN A 133 15.16 1.97 6.86
CA ASN A 133 15.72 0.63 6.65
C ASN A 133 17.07 0.39 7.34
N LYS A 134 17.83 1.46 7.64
CA LYS A 134 19.08 1.37 8.43
C LYS A 134 18.84 1.36 9.95
N ARG A 135 17.65 1.74 10.42
CA ARG A 135 17.32 1.89 11.86
C ARG A 135 16.65 0.66 12.49
N LYS A 136 16.46 -0.46 11.79
CA LYS A 136 16.07 -1.74 12.42
C LYS A 136 17.30 -2.63 12.64
N PRO A 137 17.98 -2.56 13.80
CA PRO A 137 18.79 -3.68 14.25
C PRO A 137 17.85 -4.82 14.67
N THR A 138 18.08 -5.99 14.07
CA THR A 138 17.46 -7.26 14.46
C THR A 138 17.91 -7.64 15.87
N SER A 139 17.10 -7.35 16.89
CA SER A 139 17.25 -8.01 18.19
C SER A 139 16.80 -9.47 18.03
N LYS A 140 17.76 -10.38 17.82
CA LYS A 140 17.54 -11.82 17.99
C LYS A 140 17.18 -12.09 19.46
N PRO A 141 16.27 -13.04 19.77
CA PRO A 141 16.06 -13.49 21.13
C PRO A 141 17.26 -14.36 21.53
N ASP A 142 17.97 -13.97 22.58
CA ASP A 142 18.98 -14.81 23.19
C ASP A 142 18.30 -15.89 24.02
N LYS A 143 18.48 -17.15 23.60
CA LYS A 143 18.23 -18.35 24.41
C LYS A 143 19.60 -18.90 24.76
N SER A 144 19.90 -18.91 26.04
CA SER A 144 20.83 -19.82 26.74
C SER A 144 20.24 -19.95 28.16
N ASP A 145 19.66 -21.09 28.55
CA ASP A 145 20.28 -22.37 28.88
C ASP A 145 21.51 -22.21 29.79
N ASP A 146 21.27 -21.90 31.08
CA ASP A 146 21.71 -22.70 32.25
C ASP A 146 20.98 -22.21 33.54
#